data_AF-A0A915XPN4-F1
#
_entry.id   AF-A0A915XPN4-F1
#
_cell.length_a   1.000
_cell.length_b   1.000
_cell.length_c   1.000
_cell.angle_alpha   90.00
_cell.angle_beta   90.00
_cell.angle_gamma   90.00
#
_symmetry.space_group_name_H-M   'P 1'
#
loop_
_entity.id
_entity.type
_entity.pdbx_description
1 polymer ?
#
loop_
_entity_poly.entity_id
_entity_poly.type
_entity_poly.pdbx_seq_one_letter_code
_entity_poly.pdbx_strand_id
1 'polypeptide(L)'
;MSPSRPFRYVREPLFLAAVGSYVLIRAATRVVGHPVGWATGQQVDVLLLPVGLPPWLWLERRVGWRADDRPPTLAEVGLLLGAWSVAAEVLAPALVHGPVSDPLDVVAYVLGGIACLLVWGRG
;
A
#
# COMPACT_ATOMS: atom_id res chain seq x y z
N MET A 1 21.48 -13.15 17.83
CA MET A 1 20.49 -12.51 16.93
C MET A 1 20.92 -11.06 16.79
N SER A 2 21.38 -10.64 15.61
CA SER A 2 21.71 -9.23 15.39
C SER A 2 20.45 -8.39 15.58
N PRO A 3 20.50 -7.25 16.27
CA PRO A 3 19.33 -6.39 16.40
C PRO A 3 18.93 -5.92 15.00
N SER A 4 17.76 -6.36 14.54
CA SER A 4 17.14 -5.87 13.32
C SER A 4 16.85 -4.38 13.46
N ARG A 5 16.96 -3.64 12.36
CA ARG A 5 16.70 -2.19 12.40
C ARG A 5 15.21 -1.96 12.72
N PRO A 6 14.90 -1.00 13.62
CA PRO A 6 13.50 -0.69 13.92
C PRO A 6 12.83 -0.09 12.68
N PHE A 7 11.60 -0.54 12.43
CA PHE A 7 10.75 -0.07 11.35
C PHE A 7 10.36 1.39 11.59
N ARG A 8 10.60 2.25 10.61
CA ARG A 8 10.45 3.71 10.75
C ARG A 8 9.16 4.26 10.16
N TYR A 9 8.19 3.39 9.87
CA TYR A 9 6.87 3.77 9.37
C TYR A 9 6.95 4.71 8.15
N VAL A 10 6.40 5.92 8.25
CA VAL A 10 6.38 6.94 7.17
C VAL A 10 7.77 7.47 6.79
N ARG A 11 8.83 7.05 7.50
CA ARG A 11 10.22 7.39 7.15
C ARG A 11 10.95 6.23 6.47
N GLU A 12 10.26 5.13 6.19
CA GLU A 12 10.82 4.03 5.43
C GLU A 12 11.14 4.47 3.99
N PRO A 13 12.31 4.13 3.43
CA PRO A 13 12.66 4.49 2.06
C PRO A 13 11.65 3.98 1.04
N LEU A 14 11.09 2.78 1.23
CA LEU A 14 10.08 2.21 0.35
C LEU A 14 8.77 3.02 0.38
N PHE A 15 8.34 3.49 1.55
CA PHE A 15 7.18 4.38 1.68
C PHE A 15 7.41 5.68 0.92
N LEU A 16 8.55 6.33 1.14
CA LEU A 16 8.87 7.61 0.51
C LEU A 16 9.00 7.47 -1.01
N ALA A 17 9.62 6.39 -1.48
CA ALA A 17 9.70 6.07 -2.90
C ALA A 17 8.31 5.85 -3.50
N ALA A 18 7.45 5.07 -2.85
CA ALA A 18 6.10 4.80 -3.33
C ALA A 18 5.20 6.05 -3.36
N VAL A 19 5.25 6.87 -2.30
CA VAL A 19 4.57 8.17 -2.26
C VAL A 19 5.09 9.08 -3.38
N GLY A 20 6.41 9.16 -3.55
CA GLY A 20 7.04 9.94 -4.61
C GLY A 20 6.58 9.50 -6.00
N SER A 21 6.60 8.18 -6.27
CA SER A 21 6.10 7.60 -7.52
C SER A 21 4.62 7.94 -7.75
N TYR A 22 3.77 7.79 -6.73
CA TYR A 22 2.36 8.13 -6.84
C TYR A 22 2.14 9.62 -7.17
N VAL A 23 2.81 10.52 -6.46
CA VAL A 23 2.70 11.97 -6.69
C VAL A 23 3.17 12.33 -8.10
N LEU A 24 4.29 11.76 -8.56
CA LEU A 24 4.81 12.00 -9.91
C LEU A 24 3.85 11.52 -11.00
N ILE A 25 3.33 10.29 -10.87
CA ILE A 25 2.34 9.73 -11.82
C ILE A 25 1.09 10.63 -11.87
N ARG A 26 0.57 11.04 -10.70
CA ARG A 26 -0.65 11.85 -10.63
C ARG A 26 -0.44 13.28 -11.14
N ALA A 27 0.71 13.89 -10.83
CA ALA A 27 1.07 15.21 -11.34
C ALA A 27 1.23 15.19 -12.87
N ALA A 28 1.94 14.21 -13.41
CA ALA A 28 2.11 14.05 -14.84
C ALA A 28 0.74 13.84 -15.53
N THR A 29 -0.13 13.00 -14.96
CA THR A 29 -1.48 12.75 -15.50
C THR A 29 -2.32 14.03 -15.54
N ARG A 30 -2.22 14.87 -14.51
CA ARG A 30 -2.90 16.19 -14.49
C ARG A 30 -2.37 17.14 -15.55
N VAL A 31 -1.06 17.18 -15.77
CA VAL A 31 -0.44 18.06 -16.76
C VAL A 31 -0.79 17.62 -18.19
N VAL A 32 -0.80 16.32 -18.44
CA VAL A 32 -1.01 15.74 -19.77
C VAL A 32 -2.51 15.60 -20.11
N GLY A 33 -3.39 15.62 -19.11
CA GLY A 33 -4.85 15.55 -19.30
C GLY A 33 -5.39 14.14 -19.58
N HIS A 34 -4.52 13.15 -19.66
CA HIS A 34 -4.84 11.74 -19.79
C HIS A 34 -3.79 10.90 -19.04
N PRO A 35 -4.07 9.64 -18.69
CA PRO A 35 -3.11 8.76 -18.03
C PRO A 35 -1.79 8.69 -18.81
N VAL A 36 -0.65 8.91 -18.13
CA VAL A 36 0.64 9.03 -18.81
C VAL A 36 1.31 7.66 -18.94
N GLY A 37 1.57 7.23 -20.17
CA GLY A 37 2.30 6.00 -20.46
C GLY A 37 1.62 4.75 -19.89
N TRP A 38 2.36 3.97 -19.10
CA TRP A 38 1.89 2.69 -18.56
C TRP A 38 1.04 2.83 -17.29
N ALA A 39 0.79 4.07 -16.81
CA ALA A 39 0.05 4.43 -15.60
C ALA A 39 -1.45 4.08 -15.68
N THR A 40 -1.71 2.80 -15.84
CA THR A 40 -3.00 2.12 -15.70
C THR A 40 -3.35 2.05 -14.20
N GLY A 41 -4.65 1.97 -13.87
CA GLY A 41 -5.12 1.91 -12.47
C GLY A 41 -4.33 0.91 -11.62
N GLN A 42 -4.10 -0.28 -12.18
CA GLN A 42 -3.36 -1.39 -11.58
C GLN A 42 -1.94 -1.03 -11.09
N GLN A 43 -1.24 -0.09 -11.73
CA GLN A 43 0.09 0.33 -11.26
C GLN A 43 0.03 1.20 -10.02
N VAL A 44 -1.02 2.01 -9.89
CA VAL A 44 -1.28 2.78 -8.68
C VAL A 44 -1.70 1.84 -7.55
N ASP A 45 -2.42 0.77 -7.86
CA ASP A 45 -2.83 -0.25 -6.89
C ASP A 45 -1.65 -1.02 -6.28
N VAL A 46 -0.58 -1.28 -7.05
CA VAL A 46 0.66 -1.87 -6.49
C VAL A 46 1.30 -0.97 -5.43
N LEU A 47 1.19 0.36 -5.58
CA LEU A 47 1.74 1.32 -4.62
C LEU A 47 0.90 1.43 -3.34
N LEU A 48 -0.31 0.88 -3.34
CA LEU A 48 -1.24 1.02 -2.24
C LEU A 48 -0.72 0.43 -0.94
N LEU A 49 -0.19 -0.80 -0.98
CA LEU A 49 0.37 -1.47 0.20
C LEU A 49 1.62 -0.72 0.74
N PRO A 50 2.63 -0.40 -0.11
CA PRO A 50 3.79 0.39 0.31
C PRO A 50 3.44 1.76 0.92
N VAL A 51 2.38 2.41 0.43
CA VAL A 51 1.93 3.71 0.92
C VAL A 51 1.03 3.60 2.15
N GLY A 52 0.11 2.64 2.17
CA GLY A 52 -0.92 2.50 3.21
C GLY A 52 -0.44 1.79 4.47
N LEU A 53 0.44 0.79 4.33
CA LEU A 53 0.90 -0.03 5.46
C LEU A 53 1.65 0.78 6.53
N PRO A 54 2.60 1.66 6.19
CA PRO A 54 3.37 2.37 7.22
C PRO A 54 2.53 3.36 8.06
N PRO A 55 1.64 4.19 7.49
CA PRO A 55 0.68 4.97 8.26
C PRO A 55 -0.28 4.13 9.11
N TRP A 56 -0.77 3.01 8.57
CA TRP A 56 -1.66 2.09 9.29
C TRP A 56 -0.99 1.53 10.54
N LEU A 57 0.19 0.96 10.39
CA LEU A 57 0.96 0.41 11.50
C LEU A 57 1.41 1.48 12.51
N TRP A 58 1.68 2.69 12.02
CA TRP A 58 1.95 3.83 12.88
C TRP A 58 0.73 4.17 13.73
N LEU A 59 -0.48 4.18 13.14
CA LEU A 59 -1.71 4.39 13.89
C LEU A 59 -1.94 3.28 14.93
N GLU A 60 -1.78 2.01 14.56
CA GLU A 60 -1.85 0.88 15.50
C GLU A 60 -0.89 1.05 16.67
N ARG A 61 0.33 1.53 16.41
CA ARG A 61 1.33 1.85 17.44
C ARG A 61 0.86 3.00 18.34
N ARG A 62 0.23 4.03 17.78
CA ARG A 62 -0.28 5.18 18.55
C ARG A 62 -1.47 4.83 19.43
N VAL A 63 -2.33 3.91 19.00
CA VAL A 63 -3.49 3.43 19.79
C VAL A 63 -3.15 2.25 20.72
N GLY A 64 -1.91 1.75 20.67
CA GLY A 64 -1.41 0.69 21.54
C GLY A 64 -1.78 -0.73 21.10
N TRP A 65 -2.31 -0.91 19.89
CA TRP A 65 -2.57 -2.24 19.31
C TRP A 65 -1.29 -2.94 18.85
N ARG A 66 -0.26 -2.16 18.54
CA ARG A 66 1.07 -2.67 18.18
C ARG A 66 2.08 -2.42 19.30
N ALA A 67 2.64 -3.50 19.84
CA ALA A 67 3.55 -3.46 20.99
C ALA A 67 5.01 -3.14 20.63
N ASP A 68 5.41 -3.33 19.37
CA ASP A 68 6.79 -3.21 18.93
C ASP A 68 6.94 -2.48 17.58
N ASP A 69 8.17 -2.05 17.30
CA ASP A 69 8.57 -1.39 16.05
C ASP A 69 9.36 -2.36 15.15
N ARG A 70 9.01 -3.66 15.16
CA ARG A 70 9.62 -4.66 14.27
C ARG A 70 9.13 -4.46 12.83
N PRO A 71 9.77 -5.09 11.83
CA PRO A 71 9.23 -5.14 10.48
C PRO A 71 7.79 -5.67 10.44
N PRO A 72 6.98 -5.24 9.44
CA PRO A 72 5.62 -5.71 9.28
C PRO A 72 5.54 -7.22 9.13
N THR A 73 4.57 -7.81 9.81
CA THR A 73 4.31 -9.25 9.72
C THR A 73 3.43 -9.58 8.52
N LEU A 74 3.45 -10.86 8.09
CA LEU A 74 2.54 -11.36 7.07
C LEU A 74 1.07 -11.11 7.45
N ALA A 75 0.72 -11.22 8.73
CA ALA A 75 -0.62 -10.99 9.22
C ALA A 75 -1.04 -9.52 9.06
N GLU A 76 -0.17 -8.56 9.36
CA GLU A 76 -0.43 -7.12 9.19
C GLU A 76 -0.59 -6.73 7.73
N VAL A 77 0.27 -7.27 6.85
CA VAL A 77 0.16 -7.08 5.40
C VAL A 77 -1.15 -7.69 4.89
N GLY A 78 -1.48 -8.91 5.31
CA GLY A 78 -2.70 -9.60 4.93
C GLY A 78 -3.96 -8.89 5.43
N LEU A 79 -3.93 -8.31 6.62
CA LEU A 79 -5.06 -7.57 7.19
C LEU A 79 -5.34 -6.30 6.39
N LEU A 80 -4.31 -5.51 6.07
CA LEU A 80 -4.50 -4.32 5.25
C LEU A 80 -4.96 -4.69 3.83
N LEU A 81 -4.37 -5.74 3.24
CA LEU A 81 -4.78 -6.23 1.91
C LEU A 81 -6.23 -6.69 1.90
N GLY A 82 -6.66 -7.47 2.90
CA GLY A 82 -8.03 -7.94 3.03
C GLY A 82 -9.01 -6.79 3.28
N ALA A 83 -8.68 -5.88 4.20
CA ALA A 83 -9.49 -4.69 4.48
C ALA A 83 -9.66 -3.83 3.23
N TRP A 84 -8.60 -3.66 2.45
CA TRP A 84 -8.65 -2.87 1.22
C TRP A 84 -9.37 -3.58 0.08
N SER A 85 -9.20 -4.89 -0.07
CA SER A 85 -9.93 -5.68 -1.06
C SER A 85 -11.44 -5.62 -0.77
N VAL A 86 -11.86 -5.74 0.50
CA VAL A 86 -13.26 -5.56 0.89
C VAL A 86 -13.74 -4.13 0.62
N ALA A 87 -12.93 -3.11 0.94
CA ALA A 87 -13.31 -1.73 0.68
C ALA A 87 -13.46 -1.44 -0.83
N ALA A 88 -12.56 -1.97 -1.66
CA ALA A 88 -12.55 -1.76 -3.10
C ALA A 88 -13.66 -2.57 -3.82
N GLU A 89 -13.89 -3.83 -3.42
CA GLU A 89 -14.82 -4.71 -4.12
C GLU A 89 -16.25 -4.67 -3.55
N VAL A 90 -16.42 -4.35 -2.27
CA VAL A 90 -17.74 -4.39 -1.61
C VAL A 90 -18.25 -2.98 -1.32
N LEU A 91 -17.43 -2.13 -0.70
CA LEU A 91 -17.88 -0.80 -0.29
C LEU A 91 -17.92 0.18 -1.47
N ALA A 92 -16.91 0.20 -2.33
CA ALA A 92 -16.87 1.14 -3.45
C ALA A 92 -18.03 0.94 -4.44
N PRO A 93 -18.41 -0.29 -4.84
CA PRO A 93 -19.56 -0.49 -5.73
C PRO A 93 -20.89 -0.27 -5.03
N ALA A 94 -20.97 -0.50 -3.71
CA ALA A 94 -22.18 -0.25 -2.94
C ALA A 94 -22.46 1.25 -2.72
N LEU A 95 -21.41 2.08 -2.65
CA LEU A 95 -21.52 3.51 -2.38
C LEU A 95 -21.52 4.37 -3.66
N VAL A 96 -20.99 3.85 -4.76
CA VAL A 96 -20.87 4.57 -6.03
C VAL A 96 -21.44 3.68 -7.14
N HIS A 97 -22.49 4.13 -7.83
CA HIS A 97 -22.98 3.44 -9.02
C HIS A 97 -21.96 3.62 -10.16
N GLY A 98 -21.18 2.59 -10.49
CA GLY A 98 -20.27 2.63 -11.65
C GLY A 98 -18.96 1.84 -11.65
N PRO A 99 -18.35 1.42 -10.51
CA PRO A 99 -17.12 0.64 -10.57
C PRO A 99 -17.43 -0.81 -10.96
N VAL A 100 -16.86 -1.27 -12.06
CA VAL A 100 -16.78 -2.69 -12.40
C VAL A 100 -15.64 -3.27 -11.56
N SER A 101 -15.91 -4.31 -10.75
CA SER A 101 -14.85 -5.02 -10.03
C SER A 101 -13.86 -5.61 -11.04
N ASP A 102 -12.58 -5.20 -10.99
CA ASP A 102 -11.51 -5.82 -11.77
C ASP A 102 -10.67 -6.70 -10.83
N PRO A 103 -10.74 -8.04 -10.93
CA PRO A 103 -9.93 -8.96 -10.13
C PRO A 103 -8.41 -8.72 -10.26
N LEU A 104 -7.97 -8.02 -11.31
CA LEU A 104 -6.57 -7.65 -11.49
C LEU A 104 -6.08 -6.66 -10.41
N ASP A 105 -6.98 -5.90 -9.77
CA ASP A 105 -6.64 -4.99 -8.69
C ASP A 105 -6.17 -5.77 -7.44
N VAL A 106 -6.78 -6.93 -7.18
CA VAL A 106 -6.34 -7.84 -6.11
C VAL A 106 -4.93 -8.38 -6.37
N VAL A 107 -4.62 -8.72 -7.62
CA VAL A 107 -3.27 -9.16 -8.01
C VAL A 107 -2.26 -8.04 -7.77
N ALA A 108 -2.60 -6.79 -8.10
CA ALA A 108 -1.78 -5.63 -7.83
C ALA A 108 -1.53 -5.42 -6.32
N TYR A 109 -2.57 -5.55 -5.49
CA TYR A 109 -2.44 -5.48 -4.03
C TYR A 109 -1.53 -6.57 -3.47
N VAL A 110 -1.66 -7.80 -3.96
CA VAL A 110 -0.81 -8.94 -3.57
C VAL A 110 0.65 -8.68 -3.93
N LEU A 111 0.93 -8.18 -5.14
CA LEU A 111 2.30 -7.85 -5.56
C LEU A 111 2.91 -6.74 -4.69
N GLY A 112 2.14 -5.70 -4.36
CA GLY A 112 2.56 -4.65 -3.43
C GLY A 112 2.87 -5.19 -2.03
N GLY A 113 2.04 -6.10 -1.52
CA GLY A 113 2.25 -6.77 -0.23
C GLY A 113 3.49 -7.66 -0.22
N ILE A 114 3.74 -8.43 -1.28
CA ILE A 114 4.95 -9.24 -1.43
C ILE A 114 6.19 -8.35 -1.45
N ALA A 115 6.18 -7.24 -2.20
CA ALA A 115 7.30 -6.30 -2.23
C ALA A 115 7.60 -5.74 -0.83
N CYS A 116 6.56 -5.37 -0.07
CA CYS A 116 6.70 -4.92 1.31
C CYS A 116 7.38 -5.98 2.19
N LEU A 117 6.93 -7.24 2.12
CA LEU A 117 7.49 -8.34 2.91
C LEU A 117 8.95 -8.65 2.52
N LEU A 118 9.28 -8.59 1.22
CA LEU A 118 10.63 -8.89 0.74
C LEU A 118 11.64 -7.80 1.11
N VAL A 119 11.22 -6.52 1.10
CA VAL A 119 12.08 -5.38 1.40
C VAL A 119 12.22 -5.19 2.91
N TRP A 120 11.12 -5.20 3.66
CA TRP A 120 11.15 -4.97 5.10
C TRP A 120 11.45 -6.23 5.92
N GLY A 121 11.09 -7.41 5.44
CA GLY A 121 11.41 -8.68 6.10
C GLY A 121 12.89 -9.08 6.05
N ARG A 122 13.73 -8.30 5.34
CA ARG A 122 15.19 -8.47 5.29
C ARG A 122 15.96 -7.54 6.25
N GLY A 123 15.27 -6.68 6.99
CA GLY A 123 15.87 -5.63 7.86
C GLY A 123 16.01 -6.00 9.34
#